data_AF-A0A843M3R7-F1
#
_entry.id   AF-A0A843M3R7-F1
#
_cell.length_a   1.000
_cell.length_b   1.000
_cell.length_c   1.000
_cell.angle_alpha   90.00
_cell.angle_beta   90.00
_cell.angle_gamma   90.00
#
_symmetry.space_group_name_H-M   'P 1'
#
loop_
_entity.id
_entity.type
_entity.pdbx_description
1 polymer ?
#
loop_
_entity_poly.entity_id
_entity_poly.type
_entity_poly.pdbx_seq_one_letter_code
_entity_poly.pdbx_strand_id
1 'polypeptide(L)'
;AGKRLNPTAKFVEVEAGILSCPYCEEELPCTLIVARTALVGVKMEMKVYKADSEEHARRIALSTIGKALRDIPLEIIEVEEL
;
A
#
# COMPACT_ATOMS: atom_id res chain seq x y z
N ALA A 1 6.14 5.11 -18.82
CA ALA A 1 5.72 4.00 -19.70
C ALA A 1 4.25 3.56 -19.51
N GLY A 2 3.62 3.75 -18.34
CA GLY A 2 2.23 3.30 -18.09
C GLY A 2 1.10 4.05 -18.83
N LYS A 3 1.29 5.33 -19.20
CA LYS A 3 0.27 6.17 -19.88
C LYS A 3 -0.22 5.64 -21.23
N ARG A 4 0.52 4.76 -21.91
CA ARG A 4 0.21 4.30 -23.28
C ARG A 4 -0.52 2.95 -23.35
N LEU A 5 -0.61 2.21 -22.25
CA LEU A 5 -1.13 0.83 -22.25
C LEU A 5 -2.61 0.73 -21.87
N ASN A 6 -3.17 1.73 -21.16
CA ASN A 6 -4.60 1.75 -20.86
C ASN A 6 -5.06 3.17 -20.39
N PRO A 7 -5.73 3.97 -21.23
CA PRO A 7 -6.16 5.33 -20.86
C PRO A 7 -7.23 5.38 -19.75
N THR A 8 -7.94 4.27 -19.51
CA THR A 8 -8.89 4.09 -18.40
C THR A 8 -8.29 3.38 -17.18
N ALA A 9 -7.03 2.94 -17.23
CA ALA A 9 -6.39 2.41 -16.03
C ALA A 9 -6.20 3.51 -14.99
N LYS A 10 -6.63 3.19 -13.78
CA LYS A 10 -6.29 3.91 -12.56
C LYS A 10 -4.79 3.74 -12.38
N PHE A 11 -4.04 4.81 -12.66
CA PHE A 11 -2.60 4.80 -12.52
C PHE A 11 -2.30 4.83 -11.03
N VAL A 12 -1.36 3.99 -10.60
CA VAL A 12 -0.99 3.84 -9.20
C VAL A 12 0.52 3.69 -9.11
N GLU A 13 1.13 4.40 -8.17
CA GLU A 13 2.53 4.23 -7.80
C GLU A 13 2.58 3.68 -6.39
N VAL A 14 3.40 2.67 -6.16
CA VAL A 14 3.47 1.95 -4.88
C VAL A 14 4.91 1.98 -4.40
N GLU A 15 5.11 2.43 -3.17
CA GLU A 15 6.40 2.52 -2.51
C GLU A 15 6.37 1.75 -1.18
N ALA A 16 7.53 1.24 -0.77
CA ALA A 16 7.69 0.61 0.52
C ALA A 16 7.67 1.69 1.61
N GLY A 17 6.73 1.58 2.54
CA GLY A 17 6.66 2.46 3.70
C GLY A 17 7.63 2.05 4.81
N ILE A 18 7.70 2.87 5.85
CA ILE A 18 8.52 2.62 7.04
C ILE A 18 7.60 2.25 8.21
N LEU A 19 7.97 1.22 8.96
CA LEU A 19 7.31 0.86 10.21
C LEU A 19 8.04 1.54 11.37
N SER A 20 7.33 1.99 12.40
CA SER A 20 7.95 2.55 13.61
C SER A 20 7.84 1.52 14.74
N CYS A 21 8.94 1.27 15.46
CA CYS A 21 8.93 0.39 16.62
C CYS A 21 8.07 1.01 17.73
N PRO A 22 7.01 0.33 18.24
CA PRO A 22 6.13 0.91 19.26
C PRO A 22 6.79 1.07 20.64
N TYR A 23 8.02 0.56 20.81
CA TYR A 23 8.74 0.61 22.09
C TYR A 23 9.88 1.64 22.12
N CYS A 24 10.60 1.81 21.01
CA CYS A 24 11.76 2.71 20.94
C CYS A 24 11.67 3.75 19.83
N GLU A 25 10.59 3.76 19.06
CA GLU A 25 10.33 4.71 17.95
C GLU A 25 11.32 4.65 16.78
N GLU A 26 12.24 3.68 16.79
CA GLU A 26 13.16 3.46 15.67
C GLU A 26 12.43 3.00 14.40
N GLU A 27 12.96 3.42 13.26
CA GLU A 27 12.50 2.99 11.94
C GLU A 27 12.87 1.52 11.68
N LEU A 28 11.86 0.71 11.37
CA LEU A 28 11.98 -0.69 11.03
C LEU A 28 11.81 -0.89 9.52
N PRO A 29 12.51 -1.88 8.93
CA PRO A 29 12.30 -2.26 7.54
C PRO A 29 10.83 -2.57 7.27
N CYS A 30 10.39 -2.16 6.08
CA CYS A 30 9.02 -2.33 5.58
C CYS A 30 8.48 -3.76 5.72
N THR A 31 9.36 -4.76 5.61
CA THR A 31 9.04 -6.19 5.79
C THR A 31 9.74 -6.74 7.03
N LEU A 32 8.96 -7.19 8.01
CA LEU A 32 9.49 -7.86 9.21
C LEU A 32 9.36 -9.38 9.07
N ILE A 33 10.49 -10.07 9.13
CA ILE A 33 10.53 -11.55 9.25
C ILE A 33 10.86 -11.88 10.70
N VAL A 34 9.92 -12.51 11.40
CA VAL A 34 10.13 -12.91 12.80
C VAL A 34 10.48 -14.39 12.86
N ALA A 35 11.57 -14.69 13.58
CA ALA A 35 12.09 -16.04 13.82
C ALA A 35 12.40 -16.86 12.54
N ARG A 36 12.50 -16.22 11.37
CA ARG A 36 12.57 -16.89 10.04
C ARG A 36 11.36 -17.78 9.75
N THR A 37 10.26 -17.59 10.48
CA THR A 37 9.09 -18.46 10.40
C THR A 37 7.90 -17.76 9.73
N ALA A 38 7.75 -16.45 9.93
CA ALA A 38 6.63 -15.70 9.37
C ALA A 38 7.00 -14.25 9.00
N LEU A 39 6.41 -13.77 7.91
CA LEU A 39 6.28 -12.35 7.60
C LEU A 39 5.20 -11.77 8.54
N VAL A 40 5.52 -10.74 9.31
CA VAL A 40 4.64 -10.25 10.39
C VAL A 40 3.94 -8.92 10.06
N GLY A 41 4.46 -8.14 9.10
CA GLY A 41 3.80 -6.91 8.66
C GLY A 41 4.49 -6.26 7.48
N VAL A 42 3.69 -5.59 6.65
CA VAL A 42 4.13 -4.74 5.53
C VAL A 42 3.34 -3.44 5.55
N LYS A 43 4.02 -2.30 5.49
CA LYS A 43 3.39 -0.99 5.30
C LYS A 43 3.76 -0.45 3.94
N MET A 44 2.79 -0.12 3.12
CA MET A 44 3.01 0.38 1.77
C MET A 44 2.40 1.77 1.65
N GLU A 45 3.07 2.65 0.90
CA GLU A 45 2.51 3.92 0.47
C GLU A 45 2.05 3.80 -0.98
N MET A 46 0.92 4.39 -1.33
CA MET A 46 0.34 4.25 -2.65
C MET A 46 -0.26 5.57 -3.13
N LYS A 47 0.30 6.13 -4.21
CA LYS A 47 -0.28 7.28 -4.90
C LYS A 47 -1.31 6.80 -5.90
N VAL A 48 -2.56 7.21 -5.70
CA VAL A 48 -3.69 6.86 -6.58
C VAL A 48 -4.04 8.06 -7.45
N TYR A 49 -3.96 7.87 -8.76
CA TYR A 49 -4.28 8.93 -9.71
C TYR A 49 -5.68 8.74 -10.29
N LYS A 50 -6.35 9.87 -10.60
CA LYS A 50 -7.71 9.91 -11.15
C LYS A 50 -8.76 9.26 -10.23
N ALA A 51 -8.66 9.51 -8.93
CA ALA A 51 -9.75 9.22 -8.00
C ALA A 51 -10.71 10.42 -7.94
N ASP A 52 -12.01 10.15 -7.88
CA ASP A 52 -13.05 11.20 -7.80
C ASP A 52 -13.36 11.59 -6.34
N SER A 53 -12.89 10.81 -5.38
CA SER A 53 -13.04 11.01 -3.94
C SER A 53 -12.06 10.12 -3.18
N GLU A 54 -11.85 10.39 -1.88
CA GLU A 54 -11.09 9.50 -0.99
C GLU A 54 -11.66 8.06 -0.99
N GLU A 55 -12.99 7.89 -0.93
CA GLU A 55 -13.61 6.56 -1.00
C GLU A 55 -13.33 5.87 -2.35
N HIS A 56 -13.30 6.64 -3.44
CA HIS A 56 -12.87 6.10 -4.73
C HIS A 56 -11.41 5.65 -4.64
N ALA A 57 -10.50 6.48 -4.13
CA ALA A 57 -9.09 6.15 -3.96
C ALA A 57 -8.88 4.88 -3.12
N ARG A 58 -9.57 4.77 -1.97
CA ARG A 58 -9.56 3.59 -1.09
C ARG A 58 -9.92 2.31 -1.83
N ARG A 59 -11.01 2.33 -2.62
CA ARG A 59 -11.42 1.16 -3.43
C ARG A 59 -10.38 0.81 -4.49
N ILE A 60 -9.73 1.79 -5.09
CA ILE A 60 -8.66 1.55 -6.07
C ILE A 60 -7.48 0.84 -5.40
N ALA A 61 -7.03 1.38 -4.26
CA ALA A 61 -5.90 0.84 -3.50
C ALA A 61 -6.15 -0.63 -3.11
N LEU A 62 -7.28 -0.91 -2.43
CA LEU A 62 -7.65 -2.26 -2.00
C LEU A 62 -7.82 -3.23 -3.18
N SER A 63 -8.46 -2.79 -4.28
CA SER A 63 -8.65 -3.66 -5.45
C SER A 63 -7.36 -3.96 -6.21
N THR A 64 -6.35 -3.09 -6.12
CA THR A 64 -5.07 -3.27 -6.79
C THR A 64 -4.17 -4.18 -5.95
N ILE A 65 -3.95 -3.84 -4.69
CA ILE A 65 -3.06 -4.60 -3.80
C ILE A 65 -3.69 -5.95 -3.45
N GLY A 66 -5.00 -6.00 -3.21
CA GLY A 66 -5.71 -7.25 -2.88
C GLY A 66 -5.68 -8.30 -4.00
N LYS A 67 -5.50 -7.91 -5.26
CA LYS A 67 -5.27 -8.88 -6.35
C LYS A 67 -3.92 -9.58 -6.24
N ALA A 68 -2.90 -8.87 -5.76
CA ALA A 68 -1.57 -9.43 -5.54
C ALA A 68 -1.49 -10.18 -4.21
N LEU A 69 -2.14 -9.67 -3.16
CA LEU A 69 -2.08 -10.16 -1.79
C LEU A 69 -3.42 -10.77 -1.35
N ARG A 70 -3.89 -11.80 -2.07
CA ARG A 70 -5.26 -12.36 -1.90
C ARG A 70 -5.59 -12.88 -0.50
N ASP A 71 -4.61 -13.48 0.17
CA ASP A 71 -4.80 -14.15 1.46
C ASP A 71 -4.21 -13.34 2.64
N ILE A 72 -3.84 -12.08 2.40
CA ILE A 72 -3.28 -11.19 3.42
C ILE A 72 -4.33 -10.12 3.76
N PRO A 73 -4.71 -9.97 5.04
CA PRO A 73 -5.61 -8.89 5.45
C PRO A 73 -4.94 -7.54 5.17
N LEU A 74 -5.68 -6.64 4.53
CA LEU A 74 -5.23 -5.29 4.18
C LEU A 74 -6.04 -4.26 4.98
N GLU A 75 -5.35 -3.27 5.52
CA GLU A 75 -5.95 -2.16 6.24
C GLU A 75 -5.44 -0.83 5.65
N ILE A 76 -6.35 0.13 5.47
CA ILE A 76 -5.97 1.49 5.08
C ILE A 76 -5.75 2.29 6.36
N ILE A 77 -4.51 2.70 6.58
CA ILE A 77 -4.09 3.48 7.74
C ILE A 77 -4.47 4.96 7.57
N GLU A 78 -4.16 5.52 6.39
CA GLU A 78 -4.31 6.94 6.12
C GLU A 78 -4.59 7.18 4.63
N VAL A 79 -5.29 8.27 4.33
CA VAL A 79 -5.51 8.77 2.97
C VAL A 79 -5.38 10.29 3.04
N GLU A 80 -4.55 10.85 2.16
CA GLU A 80 -4.32 12.29 2.05
C GLU A 80 -4.48 12.70 0.57
N GLU A 81 -5.05 13.88 0.32
CA GLU A 81 -5.11 14.48 -1.01
C GLU A 81 -3.81 15.23 -1.32
N LEU A 82 -3.22 14.94 -2.49
CA LEU A 82 -1.93 15.51 -2.96
C LEU A 82 -2.12 16.50 -4.12
#